data_AF-A2E337-F1
#
_entry.id   AF-A2E337-F1
#
_cell.length_a   1.000
_cell.length_b   1.000
_cell.length_c   1.000
_cell.angle_alpha   90.00
_cell.angle_beta   90.00
_cell.angle_gamma   90.00
#
_symmetry.space_group_name_H-M   'P 1'
#
loop_
_entity.id
_entity.type
_entity.pdbx_description
1 polymer ?
#
loop_
_entity_poly.entity_id
_entity_poly.type
_entity_poly.pdbx_seq_one_letter_code
_entity_poly.pdbx_strand_id
1 'polypeptide(L)'
;MSSDQLSAEIEPSFSNLKPLKMFEYPNQASNMIWDVNPDNFLQITSQIVKLIKTNKITVELAFYLVDVFSSIRFKDIKLLADLYQSISIEFSHITIKPRNERLTTLLYYKGMRFEKFEPEMKEEDILNIFPTNSISHYVAWDKIDELKNKFPTINPQYVNQKMFPLDCAIKFGSELCFNYLRNIGAKYTKDSEKFAVQGGNEYIFNQMIEDGKTFDGLINMALKYHNYQIADYLKTEFGQKPNSVAQSMLYGNYGVASYLLSKGSYSNEYYGILFIFTFIITSYNSFSLYKIS
;
A
#
# COMPACT_ATOMS: atom_id res chain seq x y z
N MET A 1 -34.04 -23.84 31.71
CA MET A 1 -33.51 -22.59 31.15
C MET A 1 -32.72 -22.96 29.92
N SER A 2 -33.23 -22.63 28.73
CA SER A 2 -32.60 -22.93 27.43
C SER A 2 -31.33 -22.10 27.30
N SER A 3 -30.19 -22.75 27.08
CA SER A 3 -28.96 -22.09 26.66
C SER A 3 -29.02 -21.89 25.15
N ASP A 4 -29.68 -20.82 24.73
CA ASP A 4 -29.54 -20.31 23.36
C ASP A 4 -28.15 -19.68 23.25
N GLN A 5 -27.13 -20.51 23.09
CA GLN A 5 -25.86 -20.06 22.49
C GLN A 5 -26.19 -19.72 21.04
N LEU A 6 -26.54 -18.45 20.80
CA LEU A 6 -26.43 -17.85 19.48
C LEU A 6 -25.05 -18.20 18.95
N SER A 7 -25.01 -19.07 17.94
CA SER A 7 -23.82 -19.28 17.13
C SER A 7 -23.47 -17.91 16.56
N ALA A 8 -22.48 -17.24 17.15
CA ALA A 8 -21.96 -16.01 16.58
C ALA A 8 -21.54 -16.36 15.16
N GLU A 9 -22.24 -15.83 14.16
CA GLU A 9 -21.81 -15.96 12.77
C GLU A 9 -20.37 -15.47 12.72
N ILE A 10 -19.45 -16.38 12.41
CA ILE A 10 -18.04 -16.04 12.27
C ILE A 10 -17.96 -15.04 11.13
N GLU A 11 -17.73 -13.77 11.45
CA GLU A 11 -17.61 -12.74 10.43
C GLU A 11 -16.47 -13.11 9.47
N PRO A 12 -16.68 -12.97 8.14
CA PRO A 12 -15.65 -13.33 7.18
C PRO A 12 -14.38 -12.49 7.38
N SER A 13 -13.23 -13.12 7.12
CA SER A 13 -11.93 -12.45 7.05
C SER A 13 -11.91 -11.40 5.94
N PHE A 14 -11.19 -10.29 6.16
CA PHE A 14 -11.12 -9.19 5.18
C PHE A 14 -10.56 -9.63 3.83
N SER A 15 -9.60 -10.57 3.81
CA SER A 15 -9.02 -11.11 2.58
C SER A 15 -10.01 -11.96 1.76
N ASN A 16 -11.05 -12.49 2.42
CA ASN A 16 -12.06 -13.36 1.82
C ASN A 16 -13.37 -12.66 1.49
N LEU A 17 -13.43 -11.33 1.66
CA LEU A 17 -14.64 -10.57 1.37
C LEU A 17 -14.93 -10.57 -0.13
N LYS A 18 -16.13 -11.04 -0.49
CA LYS A 18 -16.61 -11.01 -1.86
C LYS A 18 -17.03 -9.58 -2.23
N PRO A 19 -16.48 -9.01 -3.31
CA PRO A 19 -16.91 -7.70 -3.77
C PRO A 19 -18.35 -7.74 -4.33
N LEU A 20 -19.05 -6.61 -4.30
CA LEU A 20 -20.28 -6.42 -5.09
C LEU A 20 -19.96 -6.60 -6.58
N LYS A 21 -20.95 -7.02 -7.37
CA LYS A 21 -20.78 -7.29 -8.81
C LYS A 21 -20.09 -6.16 -9.59
N MET A 22 -20.42 -4.90 -9.28
CA MET A 22 -19.81 -3.73 -9.94
C MET A 22 -18.32 -3.54 -9.59
N PHE A 23 -17.87 -4.12 -8.48
CA PHE A 23 -16.50 -4.05 -8.01
C PHE A 23 -15.70 -5.33 -8.25
N GLU A 24 -16.28 -6.35 -8.89
CA GLU A 24 -15.63 -7.63 -9.14
C GLU A 24 -14.31 -7.47 -9.90
N TYR A 25 -14.34 -6.79 -11.05
CA TYR A 25 -13.14 -6.56 -11.87
C TYR A 25 -12.18 -5.50 -11.29
N PRO A 26 -12.64 -4.38 -10.71
CA PRO A 26 -11.77 -3.50 -9.94
C PRO A 26 -11.03 -4.21 -8.80
N ASN A 27 -11.72 -5.06 -8.04
CA ASN A 27 -11.12 -5.87 -6.98
C ASN A 27 -10.07 -6.85 -7.52
N GLN A 28 -10.41 -7.54 -8.62
CA GLN A 28 -9.48 -8.44 -9.29
C GLN A 28 -8.20 -7.72 -9.74
N ALA A 29 -8.34 -6.56 -10.40
CA ALA A 29 -7.21 -5.77 -10.86
C ALA A 29 -6.37 -5.23 -9.69
N SER A 30 -7.03 -4.74 -8.64
CA SER A 30 -6.39 -4.28 -7.41
C SER A 30 -5.50 -5.37 -6.80
N ASN A 31 -6.05 -6.57 -6.59
CA ASN A 31 -5.28 -7.69 -6.04
C ASN A 31 -4.11 -8.08 -6.94
N MET A 32 -4.32 -8.17 -8.26
CA MET A 32 -3.24 -8.47 -9.21
C MET A 32 -2.11 -7.44 -9.14
N ILE A 33 -2.42 -6.14 -9.15
CA ILE A 33 -1.39 -5.09 -9.10
C ILE A 33 -0.73 -5.07 -7.71
N TRP A 34 -1.49 -5.31 -6.64
CA TRP A 34 -0.95 -5.39 -5.29
C TRP A 34 0.03 -6.56 -5.12
N ASP A 35 -0.23 -7.70 -5.77
CA ASP A 35 0.58 -8.91 -5.66
C ASP A 35 1.74 -8.98 -6.67
N VAL A 36 1.96 -7.92 -7.46
CA VAL A 36 3.03 -7.91 -8.45
C VAL A 36 4.41 -8.01 -7.79
N ASN A 37 5.22 -8.94 -8.29
CA ASN A 37 6.60 -9.21 -7.91
C ASN A 37 7.41 -9.63 -9.16
N PRO A 38 8.74 -9.79 -9.08
CA PRO A 38 9.54 -10.18 -10.24
C PRO A 38 9.14 -11.51 -10.89
N ASP A 39 8.66 -12.48 -10.10
CA ASP A 39 8.37 -13.83 -10.58
C ASP A 39 7.06 -13.91 -11.38
N ASN A 40 6.08 -13.07 -11.05
CA ASN A 40 4.75 -13.05 -11.68
C ASN A 40 4.51 -11.83 -12.58
N PHE A 41 5.50 -10.95 -12.76
CA PHE A 41 5.38 -9.67 -13.46
C PHE A 41 4.73 -9.79 -14.85
N LEU A 42 5.24 -10.68 -15.70
CA LEU A 42 4.74 -10.85 -17.07
C LEU A 42 3.31 -11.39 -17.09
N GLN A 43 3.00 -12.33 -16.19
CA GLN A 43 1.66 -12.91 -16.06
C GLN A 43 0.65 -11.84 -15.65
N ILE A 44 0.95 -11.08 -14.59
CA ILE A 44 0.07 -10.00 -14.10
C ILE A 44 -0.12 -8.94 -15.16
N THR A 45 0.97 -8.52 -15.83
CA THR A 45 0.88 -7.53 -16.92
C THR A 45 -0.09 -8.00 -18.01
N SER A 46 0.05 -9.24 -18.47
CA SER A 46 -0.85 -9.84 -19.48
C SER A 46 -2.30 -9.91 -19.01
N GLN A 47 -2.53 -10.27 -17.75
CA GLN A 47 -3.88 -10.35 -17.17
C GLN A 47 -4.53 -8.96 -17.06
N ILE A 48 -3.80 -7.93 -16.62
CA ILE A 48 -4.30 -6.55 -16.57
C ILE A 48 -4.61 -6.03 -17.97
N VAL A 49 -3.71 -6.24 -18.94
CA VAL A 49 -3.95 -5.88 -20.35
C VAL A 49 -5.22 -6.56 -20.87
N LYS A 50 -5.42 -7.84 -20.57
CA LYS A 50 -6.64 -8.57 -20.96
C LYS A 50 -7.89 -7.95 -20.34
N LEU A 51 -7.87 -7.58 -19.06
CA LEU A 51 -9.01 -6.92 -18.41
C LEU A 51 -9.35 -5.58 -19.08
N ILE A 52 -8.34 -4.80 -19.47
CA ILE A 52 -8.54 -3.53 -20.19
C ILE A 52 -9.10 -3.79 -21.60
N LYS A 53 -8.48 -4.67 -22.41
CA LYS A 53 -8.92 -4.99 -23.78
C LYS A 53 -10.34 -5.56 -23.85
N THR A 54 -10.78 -6.24 -22.79
CA THR A 54 -12.15 -6.79 -22.69
C THR A 54 -13.14 -5.84 -22.01
N ASN A 55 -12.76 -4.57 -21.82
CA ASN A 55 -13.56 -3.51 -21.20
C ASN A 55 -14.09 -3.88 -19.80
N LYS A 56 -13.36 -4.72 -19.06
CA LYS A 56 -13.71 -5.11 -17.68
C LYS A 56 -13.25 -4.06 -16.67
N ILE A 57 -12.16 -3.36 -17.01
CA ILE A 57 -11.68 -2.16 -16.33
C ILE A 57 -11.22 -1.15 -17.39
N THR A 58 -11.07 0.12 -17.01
CA THR A 58 -10.45 1.11 -17.88
C THR A 58 -8.94 1.17 -17.65
N VAL A 59 -8.19 1.71 -18.61
CA VAL A 59 -6.73 1.89 -18.46
C VAL A 59 -6.39 2.90 -17.36
N GLU A 60 -7.23 3.92 -17.18
CA GLU A 60 -7.11 4.93 -16.14
C GLU A 60 -7.20 4.31 -14.74
N LEU A 61 -8.11 3.35 -14.55
CA LEU A 61 -8.24 2.64 -13.28
C LEU A 61 -6.96 1.85 -12.97
N ALA A 62 -6.38 1.19 -13.97
CA ALA A 62 -5.12 0.47 -13.78
C ALA A 62 -3.98 1.42 -13.41
N PHE A 63 -3.83 2.53 -14.12
CA PHE A 63 -2.82 3.55 -13.79
C PHE A 63 -3.03 4.20 -12.42
N TYR A 64 -4.28 4.47 -12.06
CA TYR A 64 -4.65 4.96 -10.74
C TYR A 64 -4.22 3.99 -9.63
N LEU A 65 -4.49 2.69 -9.78
CA LEU A 65 -4.09 1.69 -8.79
C LEU A 65 -2.56 1.57 -8.68
N VAL A 66 -1.85 1.59 -9.81
CA VAL A 66 -0.37 1.60 -9.81
C VAL A 66 0.17 2.85 -9.10
N ASP A 67 -0.40 4.02 -9.37
CA ASP A 67 -0.04 5.28 -8.71
C ASP A 67 -0.25 5.22 -7.19
N VAL A 68 -1.43 4.78 -6.74
CA VAL A 68 -1.73 4.60 -5.32
C VAL A 68 -0.77 3.60 -4.66
N PHE A 69 -0.56 2.43 -5.24
CA PHE A 69 0.30 1.41 -4.65
C PHE A 69 1.77 1.81 -4.66
N SER A 70 2.23 2.58 -5.64
CA SER A 70 3.59 3.11 -5.64
C SER A 70 3.85 4.08 -4.49
N SER A 71 2.81 4.70 -3.94
CA SER A 71 2.91 5.55 -2.75
C SER A 71 2.97 4.78 -1.43
N ILE A 72 2.74 3.46 -1.47
CA ILE A 72 2.69 2.57 -0.32
C ILE A 72 3.87 1.60 -0.35
N ARG A 73 4.09 0.93 -1.48
CA ARG A 73 5.13 -0.07 -1.72
C ARG A 73 6.44 0.57 -2.21
N PHE A 74 7.08 1.36 -1.35
CA PHE A 74 8.28 2.13 -1.73
C PHE A 74 9.44 1.27 -2.26
N LYS A 75 9.61 0.05 -1.73
CA LYS A 75 10.65 -0.90 -2.17
C LYS A 75 10.42 -1.39 -3.61
N ASP A 76 9.18 -1.42 -4.04
CA ASP A 76 8.75 -1.99 -5.32
C ASP A 76 8.45 -0.91 -6.37
N ILE A 77 8.81 0.36 -6.11
CA ILE A 77 8.49 1.48 -7.01
C ILE A 77 9.04 1.28 -8.42
N LYS A 78 10.20 0.62 -8.55
CA LYS A 78 10.78 0.27 -9.86
C LYS A 78 9.89 -0.72 -10.61
N LEU A 79 9.47 -1.78 -9.94
CA LEU A 79 8.59 -2.80 -10.51
C LEU A 79 7.24 -2.20 -10.92
N LEU A 80 6.69 -1.30 -10.11
CA LEU A 80 5.44 -0.60 -10.41
C LEU A 80 5.60 0.38 -11.58
N ALA A 81 6.76 1.03 -11.71
CA ALA A 81 7.07 1.84 -12.89
C ALA A 81 7.19 0.99 -14.17
N ASP A 82 7.79 -0.21 -14.07
CA ASP A 82 7.87 -1.15 -15.19
C ASP A 82 6.48 -1.63 -15.62
N LEU A 83 5.59 -1.93 -14.66
CA LEU A 83 4.20 -2.31 -14.92
C LEU A 83 3.44 -1.16 -15.59
N TYR A 84 3.57 0.06 -15.06
CA TYR A 84 2.97 1.26 -15.65
C TYR A 84 3.41 1.43 -17.11
N GLN A 85 4.72 1.38 -17.36
CA GLN A 85 5.29 1.57 -18.69
C GLN A 85 4.83 0.48 -19.66
N SER A 86 4.77 -0.78 -19.22
CA SER A 86 4.34 -1.91 -20.04
C SER A 86 2.88 -1.77 -20.47
N ILE A 87 1.99 -1.37 -19.55
CA ILE A 87 0.59 -1.06 -19.87
C ILE A 87 0.52 0.16 -20.83
N SER A 88 1.29 1.22 -20.58
CA SER A 88 1.30 2.41 -21.44
C SER A 88 1.69 2.09 -22.88
N ILE A 89 2.74 1.29 -23.10
CA ILE A 89 3.19 0.87 -24.43
C ILE A 89 2.09 0.09 -25.16
N GLU A 90 1.45 -0.87 -24.48
CA GLU A 90 0.40 -1.70 -25.06
C GLU A 90 -0.81 -0.89 -25.55
N PHE A 91 -1.11 0.22 -24.87
CA PHE A 91 -2.24 1.10 -25.20
C PHE A 91 -1.78 2.40 -25.89
N SER A 92 -0.79 2.32 -26.79
CA SER A 92 -0.36 3.44 -27.65
C SER A 92 0.23 4.64 -26.90
N HIS A 93 1.04 4.38 -25.87
CA HIS A 93 1.74 5.40 -25.08
C HIS A 93 0.83 6.42 -24.38
N ILE A 94 -0.35 5.97 -23.93
CA ILE A 94 -1.20 6.81 -23.07
C ILE A 94 -0.36 7.31 -21.90
N THR A 95 -0.33 8.64 -21.78
CA THR A 95 0.52 9.36 -20.84
C THR A 95 -0.36 10.06 -19.83
N ILE A 96 -0.67 9.39 -18.71
CA ILE A 96 -1.38 10.04 -17.60
C ILE A 96 -0.42 10.25 -16.45
N LYS A 97 -0.04 11.50 -16.21
CA LYS A 97 0.94 11.84 -15.16
C LYS A 97 0.47 11.27 -13.80
N PRO A 98 1.24 10.38 -13.16
CA PRO A 98 0.94 9.93 -11.81
C PRO A 98 0.95 11.09 -10.80
N ARG A 99 0.22 10.95 -9.70
CA ARG A 99 0.27 11.91 -8.58
C ARG A 99 1.46 11.65 -7.68
N ASN A 100 1.92 10.41 -7.58
CA ASN A 100 3.16 10.08 -6.89
C ASN A 100 4.35 10.63 -7.70
N GLU A 101 5.00 11.64 -7.15
CA GLU A 101 6.13 12.32 -7.76
C GLU A 101 7.33 11.39 -7.98
N ARG A 102 7.57 10.44 -7.05
CA ARG A 102 8.65 9.46 -7.21
C ARG A 102 8.40 8.53 -8.40
N LEU A 103 7.16 8.06 -8.57
CA LEU A 103 6.77 7.24 -9.73
C LEU A 103 6.87 8.05 -11.02
N THR A 104 6.33 9.28 -11.03
CA THR A 104 6.39 10.19 -12.18
C THR A 104 7.83 10.45 -12.62
N THR A 105 8.71 10.74 -11.66
CA THR A 105 10.13 10.99 -11.93
C THR A 105 10.81 9.75 -12.50
N LEU A 106 10.55 8.56 -11.96
CA LEU A 106 11.14 7.32 -12.47
C LEU A 106 10.67 7.01 -13.90
N LEU A 107 9.38 7.23 -14.20
CA LEU A 107 8.85 7.12 -15.56
C LEU A 107 9.48 8.14 -16.51
N TYR A 108 9.80 9.35 -16.03
CA TYR A 108 10.51 10.36 -16.79
C TYR A 108 11.92 9.90 -17.20
N TYR A 109 12.70 9.36 -16.26
CA TYR A 109 14.02 8.78 -16.56
C TYR A 109 13.93 7.58 -17.50
N LYS A 110 12.80 6.86 -17.50
CA LYS A 110 12.48 5.78 -18.46
C LYS A 110 12.02 6.27 -19.84
N GLY A 111 12.04 7.58 -20.09
CA GLY A 111 11.73 8.17 -21.39
C GLY A 111 10.28 8.63 -21.58
N MET A 112 9.40 8.47 -20.58
CA MET A 112 8.05 9.03 -20.64
C MET A 112 8.11 10.55 -20.43
N ARG A 113 7.33 11.32 -21.18
CA ARG A 113 7.31 12.78 -21.08
C ARG A 113 5.98 13.26 -20.57
N PHE A 114 5.97 14.04 -19.50
CA PHE A 114 4.76 14.65 -18.95
C PHE A 114 4.84 16.16 -19.14
N GLU A 115 3.73 16.79 -19.54
CA GLU A 115 3.73 18.22 -19.83
C GLU A 115 4.03 19.05 -18.56
N LYS A 116 4.95 20.03 -18.70
CA LYS A 116 5.39 20.92 -17.60
C LYS A 116 5.91 20.15 -16.38
N PHE A 117 6.55 19.02 -16.59
CA PHE A 117 7.19 18.25 -15.54
C PHE A 117 8.70 18.20 -15.77
N GLU A 118 9.43 18.66 -14.78
CA GLU A 118 10.88 18.50 -14.67
C GLU A 118 11.17 17.80 -13.34
N PRO A 119 12.03 16.77 -13.32
CA PRO A 119 12.29 16.03 -12.10
C PRO A 119 13.17 16.82 -11.13
N GLU A 120 12.72 16.99 -9.90
CA GLU A 120 13.52 17.60 -8.81
C GLU A 120 14.41 16.57 -8.10
N MET A 121 14.09 15.27 -8.24
CA MET A 121 14.81 14.16 -7.62
C MET A 121 15.66 13.40 -8.64
N LYS A 122 16.82 12.90 -8.20
CA LYS A 122 17.64 11.97 -9.02
C LYS A 122 17.01 10.58 -9.01
N GLU A 123 17.25 9.82 -10.07
CA GLU A 123 16.78 8.44 -10.17
C GLU A 123 17.28 7.57 -9.01
N GLU A 124 18.57 7.70 -8.65
CA GLU A 124 19.18 6.97 -7.53
C GLU A 124 18.49 7.24 -6.19
N ASP A 125 18.09 8.49 -5.93
CA ASP A 125 17.39 8.89 -4.71
C ASP A 125 15.96 8.33 -4.65
N ILE A 126 15.38 7.96 -5.80
CA ILE A 126 14.07 7.32 -5.87
C ILE A 126 14.19 5.82 -5.66
N LEU A 127 15.20 5.20 -6.26
CA LEU A 127 15.45 3.77 -6.13
C LEU A 127 15.90 3.39 -4.71
N ASN A 128 16.57 4.30 -4.01
CA ASN A 128 16.97 4.10 -2.62
C ASN A 128 16.02 4.83 -1.68
N ILE A 129 15.40 4.11 -0.74
CA ILE A 129 14.49 4.72 0.26
C ILE A 129 15.21 5.73 1.15
N PHE A 130 16.48 5.45 1.43
CA PHE A 130 17.39 6.29 2.21
C PHE A 130 18.76 6.33 1.53
N PRO A 131 19.58 7.37 1.78
CA PRO A 131 20.96 7.44 1.29
C PRO A 131 21.72 6.15 1.60
N THR A 132 22.41 5.58 0.61
CA THR A 132 23.09 4.27 0.67
C THR A 132 24.18 4.17 1.75
N ASN A 133 24.62 5.31 2.27
CA ASN A 133 25.60 5.42 3.36
C ASN A 133 24.96 5.68 4.74
N SER A 134 23.64 5.53 4.90
CA SER A 134 22.93 5.77 6.16
C SER A 134 22.57 4.48 6.89
N ILE A 135 22.47 4.52 8.22
CA ILE A 135 21.93 3.41 9.03
C ILE A 135 20.54 2.97 8.52
N SER A 136 19.65 3.94 8.25
CA SER A 136 18.29 3.68 7.80
C SER A 136 18.23 2.91 6.48
N HIS A 137 19.19 3.09 5.58
CA HIS A 137 19.27 2.29 4.35
C HIS A 137 19.46 0.81 4.67
N TYR A 138 20.48 0.47 5.44
CA TYR A 138 20.76 -0.94 5.78
C TYR A 138 19.63 -1.56 6.59
N VAL A 139 19.05 -0.79 7.53
CA VAL A 139 17.91 -1.24 8.32
C VAL A 139 16.69 -1.51 7.43
N ALA A 140 16.30 -0.57 6.55
CA ALA A 140 15.12 -0.74 5.71
C ALA A 140 15.22 -1.94 4.75
N TRP A 141 16.44 -2.31 4.34
CA TRP A 141 16.70 -3.47 3.48
C TRP A 141 17.05 -4.75 4.26
N ASP A 142 16.92 -4.72 5.59
CA ASP A 142 17.25 -5.79 6.53
C ASP A 142 18.67 -6.38 6.40
N LYS A 143 19.63 -5.54 6.04
CA LYS A 143 21.02 -5.92 5.76
C LYS A 143 21.89 -5.88 7.02
N ILE A 144 21.60 -6.75 7.98
CA ILE A 144 22.19 -6.71 9.32
C ILE A 144 23.72 -6.85 9.34
N ASP A 145 24.29 -7.71 8.49
CA ASP A 145 25.74 -7.93 8.48
C ASP A 145 26.50 -6.74 7.91
N GLU A 146 25.98 -6.14 6.83
CA GLU A 146 26.52 -4.90 6.25
C GLU A 146 26.39 -3.73 7.24
N LEU A 147 25.25 -3.65 7.94
CA LEU A 147 25.00 -2.64 8.98
C LEU A 147 26.07 -2.71 10.08
N LYS A 148 26.31 -3.90 10.65
CA LYS A 148 27.28 -4.12 11.73
C LYS A 148 28.72 -3.85 11.29
N ASN A 149 29.07 -4.24 10.07
CA ASN A 149 30.40 -3.99 9.51
C ASN A 149 30.66 -2.48 9.35
N LYS A 150 29.70 -1.76 8.77
CA LYS A 150 29.86 -0.32 8.48
C LYS A 150 29.69 0.58 9.71
N PHE A 151 28.84 0.18 10.64
CA PHE A 151 28.54 0.92 11.87
C PHE A 151 28.76 0.02 13.09
N PRO A 152 30.02 -0.21 13.51
CA PRO A 152 30.34 -1.11 14.62
C PRO A 152 29.79 -0.62 15.97
N THR A 153 29.47 0.67 16.07
CA THR A 153 28.84 1.26 17.26
C THR A 153 27.63 2.06 16.82
N ILE A 154 26.44 1.47 16.95
CA ILE A 154 25.17 2.12 16.67
C ILE A 154 24.60 2.63 17.98
N ASN A 155 24.33 3.93 18.07
CA ASN A 155 23.48 4.46 19.13
C ASN A 155 22.01 4.18 18.76
N PRO A 156 21.30 3.29 19.48
CA PRO A 156 19.93 2.91 19.13
C PRO A 156 18.92 4.05 19.30
N GLN A 157 19.28 5.10 20.05
CA GLN A 157 18.45 6.29 20.27
C GLN A 157 18.79 7.43 19.31
N TYR A 158 19.70 7.21 18.35
CA TYR A 158 20.04 8.20 17.35
C TYR A 158 18.90 8.38 16.35
N VAL A 159 18.41 9.60 16.18
CA VAL A 159 17.45 9.95 15.13
C VAL A 159 18.23 10.34 13.88
N ASN A 160 18.21 9.50 12.85
CA ASN A 160 18.74 9.87 11.55
C ASN A 160 17.58 10.25 10.61
N GLN A 161 17.70 11.39 9.91
CA GLN A 161 16.82 11.71 8.76
C GLN A 161 15.32 11.48 9.03
N LYS A 162 14.84 11.92 10.21
CA LYS A 162 13.44 11.92 10.68
C LYS A 162 12.89 10.60 11.26
N MET A 163 13.68 9.53 11.37
CA MET A 163 13.19 8.25 11.93
C MET A 163 14.24 7.55 12.80
N PHE A 164 13.81 6.94 13.91
CA PHE A 164 14.67 6.10 14.73
C PHE A 164 14.97 4.77 14.01
N PRO A 165 16.17 4.18 14.15
CA PRO A 165 16.50 2.90 13.54
C PRO A 165 15.48 1.80 13.85
N LEU A 166 14.99 1.70 15.09
CA LEU A 166 14.01 0.68 15.45
C LEU A 166 12.68 0.91 14.73
N ASP A 167 12.18 2.16 14.68
CA ASP A 167 10.98 2.51 13.92
C ASP A 167 11.14 2.22 12.42
N CYS A 168 12.35 2.41 11.88
CA CYS A 168 12.68 2.05 10.50
C CYS A 168 12.55 0.53 10.29
N ALA A 169 13.12 -0.28 11.20
CA ALA A 169 13.02 -1.73 11.12
C ALA A 169 11.55 -2.20 11.19
N ILE A 170 10.78 -1.61 12.12
CA ILE A 170 9.35 -1.90 12.29
C ILE A 170 8.57 -1.55 11.02
N LYS A 171 8.75 -0.33 10.49
CA LYS A 171 8.02 0.17 9.31
C LYS A 171 8.27 -0.68 8.06
N PHE A 172 9.48 -1.19 7.89
CA PHE A 172 9.88 -1.91 6.68
C PHE A 172 9.92 -3.43 6.86
N GLY A 173 9.41 -3.95 7.99
CA GLY A 173 9.33 -5.38 8.28
C GLY A 173 10.70 -6.07 8.35
N SER A 174 11.72 -5.36 8.83
CA SER A 174 13.12 -5.80 8.82
C SER A 174 13.44 -6.55 10.11
N GLU A 175 13.09 -7.83 10.16
CA GLU A 175 13.11 -8.68 11.35
C GLU A 175 14.51 -8.80 11.98
N LEU A 176 15.55 -9.00 11.17
CA LEU A 176 16.90 -9.19 11.68
C LEU A 176 17.42 -7.91 12.34
N CYS A 177 17.19 -6.77 11.69
CA CYS A 177 17.54 -5.46 12.21
C CYS A 177 16.70 -5.10 13.44
N PHE A 178 15.40 -5.41 13.44
CA PHE A 178 14.50 -5.20 14.57
C PHE A 178 15.03 -5.92 15.83
N ASN A 179 15.34 -7.21 15.70
CA ASN A 179 15.87 -8.02 16.80
C ASN A 179 17.22 -7.50 17.30
N TYR A 180 18.13 -7.17 16.39
CA TYR A 180 19.42 -6.61 16.76
C TYR A 180 19.28 -5.27 17.50
N LEU A 181 18.46 -4.34 16.99
CA LEU A 181 18.28 -3.02 17.58
C LEU A 181 17.65 -3.10 18.97
N ARG A 182 16.66 -3.98 19.18
CA ARG A 182 16.09 -4.24 20.51
C ARG A 182 17.15 -4.78 21.48
N ASN A 183 17.98 -5.74 21.03
CA ASN A 183 19.03 -6.34 21.87
C ASN A 183 20.08 -5.33 22.35
N ILE A 184 20.36 -4.28 21.57
CA ILE A 184 21.26 -3.20 21.99
C ILE A 184 20.55 -2.06 22.75
N GLY A 185 19.29 -2.24 23.13
CA GLY A 185 18.55 -1.31 24.00
C GLY A 185 17.72 -0.24 23.28
N ALA A 186 17.38 -0.43 22.00
CA ALA A 186 16.42 0.44 21.33
C ALA A 186 15.04 0.36 21.98
N LYS A 187 14.32 1.48 21.97
CA LYS A 187 12.99 1.58 22.58
C LYS A 187 11.96 1.97 21.53
N TYR A 188 10.75 1.46 21.69
CA TYR A 188 9.60 1.92 20.92
C TYR A 188 9.36 3.41 21.14
N THR A 189 8.90 4.08 20.09
CA THR A 189 8.41 5.45 20.14
C THR A 189 6.89 5.46 20.20
N LYS A 190 6.29 6.65 20.13
CA LYS A 190 4.83 6.85 20.05
C LYS A 190 4.23 6.50 18.67
N ASP A 191 5.08 6.28 17.66
CA ASP A 191 4.65 6.00 16.29
C ASP A 191 4.97 4.55 15.88
N SER A 192 5.66 3.78 16.72
CA SER A 192 6.04 2.38 16.45
C SER A 192 4.83 1.51 16.12
N GLU A 193 3.71 1.66 16.83
CA GLU A 193 2.49 0.86 16.64
C GLU A 193 1.88 1.12 15.25
N LYS A 194 1.89 2.39 14.80
CA LYS A 194 1.48 2.74 13.44
C LYS A 194 2.43 2.10 12.42
N PHE A 195 3.74 2.18 12.66
CA PHE A 195 4.72 1.59 11.75
C PHE A 195 4.60 0.07 11.65
N ALA A 196 4.29 -0.63 12.73
CA ALA A 196 4.10 -2.09 12.68
C ALA A 196 2.88 -2.46 11.83
N VAL A 197 1.77 -1.72 11.99
CA VAL A 197 0.57 -1.89 11.16
C VAL A 197 0.84 -1.56 9.69
N GLN A 198 1.69 -0.58 9.39
CA GLN A 198 2.12 -0.27 8.01
C GLN A 198 3.03 -1.34 7.43
N GLY A 199 4.01 -1.80 8.22
CA GLY A 199 5.03 -2.76 7.79
C GLY A 199 4.47 -4.15 7.53
N GLY A 200 3.37 -4.52 8.18
CA GLY A 200 2.66 -5.77 7.86
C GLY A 200 3.38 -7.04 8.30
N ASN A 201 4.52 -6.92 8.98
CA ASN A 201 5.30 -8.06 9.43
C ASN A 201 4.67 -8.66 10.71
N GLU A 202 4.08 -9.84 10.59
CA GLU A 202 3.36 -10.50 11.68
C GLU A 202 4.26 -10.77 12.90
N TYR A 203 5.52 -11.15 12.68
CA TYR A 203 6.46 -11.41 13.77
C TYR A 203 6.69 -10.16 14.62
N ILE A 204 7.03 -9.03 13.99
CA ILE A 204 7.24 -7.75 14.68
C ILE A 204 5.95 -7.30 15.37
N PHE A 205 4.81 -7.40 14.69
CA PHE A 205 3.50 -7.02 15.23
C PHE A 205 3.16 -7.82 16.49
N ASN A 206 3.28 -9.16 16.45
CA ASN A 206 3.01 -10.02 17.59
C ASN A 206 4.00 -9.78 18.74
N GLN A 207 5.28 -9.58 18.42
CA GLN A 207 6.29 -9.29 19.44
C GLN A 207 5.99 -7.97 20.18
N MET A 208 5.47 -6.96 19.49
CA MET A 208 5.06 -5.71 20.11
C MET A 208 3.83 -5.86 21.03
N ILE A 209 2.90 -6.76 20.69
CA ILE A 209 1.77 -7.11 21.56
C ILE A 209 2.27 -7.78 22.84
N GLU A 210 3.20 -8.74 22.73
CA GLU A 210 3.82 -9.40 23.88
C GLU A 210 4.56 -8.41 24.80
N ASP A 211 5.16 -7.37 24.21
CA ASP A 211 5.80 -6.27 24.94
C ASP A 211 4.80 -5.28 25.57
N GLY A 212 3.49 -5.52 25.45
CA GLY A 212 2.42 -4.73 26.06
C GLY A 212 1.98 -3.51 25.26
N LYS A 213 2.28 -3.44 23.96
CA LYS A 213 1.77 -2.36 23.10
C LYS A 213 0.30 -2.57 22.72
N THR A 214 -0.45 -1.47 22.65
CA THR A 214 -1.85 -1.46 22.18
C THR A 214 -1.93 -0.87 20.77
N PHE A 215 -2.88 -1.34 19.97
CA PHE A 215 -3.02 -0.96 18.55
C PHE A 215 -4.35 -0.26 18.27
N ASP A 216 -4.80 0.56 19.21
CA ASP A 216 -6.13 1.17 19.22
C ASP A 216 -6.37 2.08 18.00
N GLY A 217 -7.48 1.85 17.29
CA GLY A 217 -7.91 2.69 16.17
C GLY A 217 -7.07 2.56 14.89
N LEU A 218 -6.31 1.48 14.71
CA LEU A 218 -5.40 1.29 13.58
C LEU A 218 -5.96 0.40 12.45
N ILE A 219 -7.18 -0.13 12.56
CA ILE A 219 -7.76 -1.04 11.54
C ILE A 219 -7.81 -0.44 10.12
N ASN A 220 -8.19 0.84 9.95
CA ASN A 220 -8.19 1.48 8.64
C ASN A 220 -6.76 1.64 8.07
N MET A 221 -5.75 1.75 8.94
CA MET A 221 -4.35 1.80 8.53
C MET A 221 -3.90 0.42 8.03
N ALA A 222 -4.28 -0.65 8.72
CA ALA A 222 -3.98 -2.02 8.27
C ALA A 222 -4.56 -2.27 6.87
N LEU A 223 -5.81 -1.88 6.65
CA LEU A 223 -6.49 -2.01 5.35
C LEU A 223 -5.87 -1.13 4.26
N LYS A 224 -5.49 0.11 4.58
CA LYS A 224 -4.76 0.97 3.62
C LYS A 224 -3.50 0.27 3.07
N TYR A 225 -2.81 -0.49 3.91
CA TYR A 225 -1.59 -1.22 3.55
C TYR A 225 -1.86 -2.68 3.15
N HIS A 226 -3.12 -3.07 2.94
CA HIS A 226 -3.55 -4.44 2.60
C HIS A 226 -3.06 -5.52 3.56
N ASN A 227 -2.76 -5.15 4.81
CA ASN A 227 -2.33 -6.08 5.85
C ASN A 227 -3.56 -6.74 6.49
N TYR A 228 -4.26 -7.57 5.70
CA TYR A 228 -5.56 -8.15 6.09
C TYR A 228 -5.50 -9.02 7.34
N GLN A 229 -4.41 -9.77 7.55
CA GLN A 229 -4.20 -10.57 8.76
C GLN A 229 -4.17 -9.70 10.02
N ILE A 230 -3.41 -8.59 9.97
CA ILE A 230 -3.40 -7.59 11.06
C ILE A 230 -4.77 -6.94 11.21
N ALA A 231 -5.44 -6.57 10.11
CA ALA A 231 -6.78 -5.97 10.17
C ALA A 231 -7.80 -6.92 10.82
N ASP A 232 -7.75 -8.21 10.50
CA ASP A 232 -8.60 -9.23 11.12
C ASP A 232 -8.28 -9.41 12.60
N TYR A 233 -7.00 -9.43 12.99
CA TYR A 233 -6.59 -9.45 14.40
C TYR A 233 -7.14 -8.24 15.17
N LEU A 234 -7.01 -7.03 14.61
CA LEU A 234 -7.56 -5.81 15.21
C LEU A 234 -9.09 -5.85 15.34
N LYS A 235 -9.76 -6.52 14.40
CA LYS A 235 -11.21 -6.73 14.44
C LYS A 235 -11.61 -7.71 15.55
N THR A 236 -10.94 -8.86 15.65
CA THR A 236 -11.33 -9.92 16.60
C THR A 236 -10.89 -9.62 18.03
N GLU A 237 -9.63 -9.22 18.21
CA GLU A 237 -9.02 -9.08 19.54
C GLU A 237 -9.27 -7.71 20.15
N PHE A 238 -9.34 -6.67 19.32
CA PHE A 238 -9.56 -5.29 19.79
C PHE A 238 -10.96 -4.74 19.45
N GLY A 239 -11.84 -5.55 18.86
CA GLY A 239 -13.20 -5.14 18.50
C GLY A 239 -13.28 -3.98 17.51
N GLN A 240 -12.20 -3.69 16.77
CA GLN A 240 -12.14 -2.54 15.87
C GLN A 240 -12.96 -2.79 14.61
N LYS A 241 -13.53 -1.73 14.05
CA LYS A 241 -14.33 -1.81 12.82
C LYS A 241 -13.85 -0.75 11.82
N PRO A 242 -13.67 -1.11 10.54
CA PRO A 242 -13.42 -0.11 9.52
C PRO A 242 -14.67 0.76 9.34
N ASN A 243 -14.46 2.02 8.96
CA ASN A 243 -15.55 3.01 8.96
C ASN A 243 -15.59 3.91 7.72
N SER A 244 -14.82 3.61 6.66
CA SER A 244 -14.76 4.46 5.47
C SER A 244 -14.79 3.66 4.16
N VAL A 245 -15.94 3.70 3.47
CA VAL A 245 -16.08 3.15 2.11
C VAL A 245 -15.13 3.87 1.15
N ALA A 246 -15.08 5.21 1.23
CA ALA A 246 -14.25 6.04 0.36
C ALA A 246 -12.76 5.73 0.50
N GLN A 247 -12.23 5.57 1.72
CA GLN A 247 -10.83 5.17 1.91
C GLN A 247 -10.57 3.76 1.39
N SER A 248 -11.48 2.81 1.64
CA SER A 248 -11.35 1.45 1.10
C SER A 248 -11.25 1.48 -0.43
N MET A 249 -12.11 2.23 -1.12
CA MET A 249 -12.05 2.36 -2.57
C MET A 249 -10.80 3.11 -3.05
N LEU A 250 -10.39 4.16 -2.34
CA LEU A 250 -9.19 4.94 -2.65
C LEU A 250 -7.96 4.03 -2.68
N TYR A 251 -7.84 3.12 -1.71
CA TYR A 251 -6.72 2.20 -1.57
C TYR A 251 -6.96 0.83 -2.22
N GLY A 252 -7.97 0.68 -3.08
CA GLY A 252 -8.21 -0.56 -3.83
C GLY A 252 -8.76 -1.74 -3.00
N ASN A 253 -9.24 -1.51 -1.78
CA ASN A 253 -9.87 -2.50 -0.90
C ASN A 253 -11.36 -2.69 -1.24
N TYR A 254 -11.66 -3.11 -2.47
CA TYR A 254 -13.04 -3.13 -2.98
C TYR A 254 -13.94 -4.19 -2.30
N GLY A 255 -13.38 -5.31 -1.84
CA GLY A 255 -14.08 -6.28 -0.98
C GLY A 255 -14.54 -5.67 0.35
N VAL A 256 -13.66 -4.89 1.00
CA VAL A 256 -14.00 -4.16 2.23
C VAL A 256 -15.03 -3.07 1.98
N ALA A 257 -14.88 -2.31 0.90
CA ALA A 257 -15.87 -1.31 0.50
C ALA A 257 -17.25 -1.93 0.30
N SER A 258 -17.30 -3.10 -0.34
CA SER A 258 -18.53 -3.88 -0.56
C SER A 258 -19.18 -4.35 0.74
N TYR A 259 -18.38 -4.86 1.68
CA TYR A 259 -18.84 -5.24 3.01
C TYR A 259 -19.40 -4.05 3.80
N LEU A 260 -18.73 -2.89 3.76
CA LEU A 260 -19.21 -1.70 4.45
C LEU A 260 -20.52 -1.16 3.85
N LEU A 261 -20.65 -1.23 2.52
CA LEU A 261 -21.89 -0.87 1.82
C LEU A 261 -23.04 -1.84 2.14
N SER A 262 -22.77 -3.12 2.39
CA SER A 262 -23.81 -4.09 2.73
C SER A 262 -24.24 -4.03 4.21
N LYS A 263 -23.38 -3.54 5.10
CA LYS A 263 -23.66 -3.38 6.54
C LYS A 263 -24.29 -2.03 6.90
N GLY A 264 -24.25 -1.03 6.01
CA GLY A 264 -24.75 0.33 6.25
C GLY A 264 -25.82 0.78 5.26
N SER A 265 -26.83 1.51 5.77
CA SER A 265 -28.00 2.08 5.08
C SER A 265 -27.67 3.28 4.17
N TYR A 266 -26.65 3.16 3.33
CA TYR A 266 -26.20 4.21 2.41
C TYR A 266 -27.07 4.31 1.14
N SER A 267 -28.40 4.37 1.29
CA SER A 267 -29.31 4.50 0.13
C SER A 267 -29.10 5.81 -0.65
N ASN A 268 -28.62 6.88 0.01
CA ASN A 268 -28.28 8.17 -0.62
C ASN A 268 -26.78 8.43 -0.80
N GLU A 269 -25.89 7.82 -0.01
CA GLU A 269 -24.43 7.96 -0.20
C GLU A 269 -23.88 7.04 -1.30
N TYR A 270 -24.63 6.02 -1.73
CA TYR A 270 -24.27 5.18 -2.87
C TYR A 270 -23.99 6.01 -4.13
N TYR A 271 -24.87 6.96 -4.46
CA TYR A 271 -24.67 7.88 -5.58
C TYR A 271 -23.55 8.88 -5.32
N GLY A 272 -23.34 9.31 -4.07
CA GLY A 272 -22.20 10.17 -3.70
C GLY A 272 -20.86 9.46 -3.88
N ILE A 273 -20.77 8.18 -3.49
CA ILE A 273 -19.55 7.36 -3.59
C ILE A 273 -19.30 6.94 -5.03
N LEU A 274 -20.34 6.55 -5.78
CA LEU A 274 -20.23 6.32 -7.23
C LEU A 274 -19.88 7.61 -7.96
N PHE A 275 -20.49 8.73 -7.62
CA PHE A 275 -20.14 10.03 -8.18
C PHE A 275 -18.69 10.36 -7.83
N ILE A 276 -18.21 10.14 -6.61
CA ILE A 276 -16.81 10.39 -6.23
C ILE A 276 -15.87 9.44 -6.96
N PHE A 277 -16.20 8.16 -7.14
CA PHE A 277 -15.34 7.22 -7.86
C PHE A 277 -15.30 7.53 -9.36
N THR A 278 -16.47 7.80 -9.94
CA THR A 278 -16.59 8.25 -11.32
C THR A 278 -15.94 9.61 -11.49
N PHE A 279 -16.01 10.52 -10.52
CA PHE A 279 -15.36 11.83 -10.49
C PHE A 279 -13.86 11.70 -10.29
N ILE A 280 -13.35 10.78 -9.48
CA ILE A 280 -11.92 10.53 -9.33
C ILE A 280 -11.36 10.03 -10.66
N ILE A 281 -12.06 9.10 -11.33
CA ILE A 281 -11.67 8.56 -12.63
C ILE A 281 -11.84 9.59 -13.76
N THR A 282 -12.95 10.32 -13.81
CA THR A 282 -13.21 11.34 -14.85
C THR A 282 -12.44 12.63 -14.62
N SER A 283 -12.14 13.03 -13.38
CA SER A 283 -11.23 14.15 -13.09
C SER A 283 -9.77 13.78 -13.35
N TYR A 284 -9.41 12.50 -13.28
CA TYR A 284 -8.15 12.00 -13.85
C TYR A 284 -8.09 12.31 -15.37
N ASN A 285 -9.24 12.23 -16.08
CA ASN A 285 -9.37 12.58 -17.50
C ASN A 285 -9.45 14.09 -17.79
N SER A 286 -10.14 14.89 -16.97
CA SER A 286 -10.31 16.33 -17.24
C SER A 286 -9.00 17.13 -17.17
N PHE A 287 -8.01 16.67 -16.39
CA PHE A 287 -6.67 17.26 -16.42
C PHE A 287 -5.81 16.82 -17.62
N SER A 288 -6.20 15.75 -18.31
CA SER A 288 -5.54 15.21 -19.51
C SER A 288 -6.12 15.82 -20.80
N LEU A 289 -7.44 16.02 -20.87
CA LEU A 289 -8.12 16.48 -22.09
C LEU A 289 -8.09 18.00 -22.32
N TYR A 290 -7.79 18.82 -21.32
CA TYR A 290 -7.64 20.29 -21.51
C TYR A 290 -6.30 20.71 -22.14
N LYS A 291 -5.53 19.77 -22.70
CA LYS A 291 -4.24 20.01 -23.36
C LYS A 291 -4.12 19.37 -24.75
N ILE A 292 -5.24 19.05 -25.37
CA ILE A 292 -5.31 18.78 -26.82
C ILE A 292 -6.19 19.87 -27.45
N SER A 293 -5.64 21.07 -27.52
CA SER A 293 -6.02 22.14 -28.45
C SER A 293 -4.88 23.15 -28.53
#